data_AF-A0A1Q7L3G5-F1
#
_entry.id   AF-A0A1Q7L3G5-F1
#
_cell.length_a   1.000
_cell.length_b   1.000
_cell.length_c   1.000
_cell.angle_alpha   90.00
_cell.angle_beta   90.00
_cell.angle_gamma   90.00
#
_symmetry.space_group_name_H-M   'P 1'
#
loop_
_entity.id
_entity.type
_entity.pdbx_description
1 polymer ?
#
loop_
_entity_poly.entity_id
_entity_poly.type
_entity_poly.pdbx_seq_one_letter_code
_entity_poly.pdbx_strand_id
1 'polypeptide(L)'
;LATYLEKQFGRLPSGAWLAERVWEPQLPTSLAAANVSYTLVDDMHFLAAGFESEELFGAYIAEDRGKSVWLYPGQKALRYLVPFGKVEDVIAYLRDAASLHPGGVAAMGDDMEKFGVWPGTRDHCYKDGWLADFFAALEKNSAWLKVCTPAEYLASHAPLGRADLPTASYTEMMEWVLPTRVRQRYHAVLHEFSARPEVLAFFRGGSWRGFFRKYPEANLLHKKMLRVSTRIAAAPVRHGRDNQKATAELSEARDLLLRAQCNDAYWHGIFGGIYAPHLRTDAWRNLIRAELIADRQTPGALVPRVELLDYDADGTNELLFTSPECQALLKPSDGATIAALDFRPAAATLVNSILRRPEAYHTRLREAAGKSATAAVSSIHEQTRVKEPGLERFLRYDRWPRHAFRILIFDPSRTHPDYEALELHEDAGFAGGSFTVKNSSPHDAELFRADALALDRKTEGAAPRLLLVKQFSFGPAPQGCEVACEITVKLKEPLEKPVAIGIESVVNLLAPAEPDRFFETPAGRKNLRFSGSLPASVLRMEDGWQRIRVALHAPAAEEFWIAPIETVSESEEGFERVYQGSQILAVWRPPLTTQKTWSARLRWRLESF
;
A
#
# COMPACT_ATOMS: atom_id res chain seq x y z
N LEU A 1 -5.57 15.47 -18.25
CA LEU A 1 -4.40 14.96 -19.01
C LEU A 1 -4.49 15.26 -20.51
N ALA A 2 -5.56 14.85 -21.22
CA ALA A 2 -5.67 15.08 -22.68
C ALA A 2 -5.46 16.56 -23.08
N THR A 3 -6.10 17.51 -22.38
CA THR A 3 -5.88 18.95 -22.58
C THR A 3 -4.44 19.41 -22.32
N TYR A 4 -3.77 18.80 -21.33
CA TYR A 4 -2.35 19.07 -21.08
C TYR A 4 -1.49 18.60 -22.26
N LEU A 5 -1.73 17.39 -22.76
CA LEU A 5 -1.02 16.84 -23.92
C LEU A 5 -1.30 17.65 -25.18
N GLU A 6 -2.53 18.06 -25.43
CA GLU A 6 -2.89 18.94 -26.55
C GLU A 6 -2.14 20.27 -26.49
N LYS A 7 -2.05 20.88 -25.30
CA LYS A 7 -1.29 22.12 -25.11
C LYS A 7 0.22 21.95 -25.37
N GLN A 8 0.80 20.81 -25.01
CA GLN A 8 2.24 20.55 -25.17
C GLN A 8 2.62 20.07 -26.58
N PHE A 9 1.78 19.25 -27.21
CA PHE A 9 2.09 18.56 -28.46
C PHE A 9 1.24 19.03 -29.65
N GLY A 10 0.30 19.96 -29.44
CA GLY A 10 -0.54 20.55 -30.49
C GLY A 10 -1.61 19.61 -31.06
N ARG A 11 -1.81 18.43 -30.46
CA ARG A 11 -2.83 17.46 -30.87
C ARG A 11 -3.47 16.79 -29.66
N LEU A 12 -4.79 16.63 -29.71
CA LEU A 12 -5.52 15.84 -28.74
C LEU A 12 -5.18 14.35 -28.92
N PRO A 13 -4.81 13.62 -27.86
CA PRO A 13 -4.54 12.19 -27.95
C PRO A 13 -5.83 11.41 -28.20
N SER A 14 -5.78 10.41 -29.08
CA SER A 14 -6.88 9.47 -29.34
C SER A 14 -6.69 8.10 -28.69
N GLY A 15 -5.51 7.84 -28.11
CA GLY A 15 -5.20 6.62 -27.38
C GLY A 15 -4.87 6.87 -25.92
N ALA A 16 -4.98 5.83 -25.09
CA ALA A 16 -4.51 5.84 -23.72
C ALA A 16 -3.66 4.61 -23.43
N TRP A 17 -2.65 4.79 -22.58
CA TRP A 17 -2.00 3.68 -21.90
C TRP A 17 -2.84 3.28 -20.69
N LEU A 18 -3.25 2.02 -20.61
CA LEU A 18 -3.94 1.49 -19.44
C LEU A 18 -2.89 1.21 -18.36
N ALA A 19 -2.87 2.05 -17.31
CA ALA A 19 -1.93 1.91 -16.20
C ALA A 19 -1.99 0.49 -15.61
N GLU A 20 -0.81 -0.12 -15.44
CA GLU A 20 -0.66 -1.52 -15.02
C GLU A 20 -1.44 -2.55 -15.86
N ARG A 21 -1.91 -2.17 -17.05
CA ARG A 21 -2.75 -2.97 -17.94
C ARG A 21 -3.92 -3.63 -17.20
N VAL A 22 -4.46 -3.00 -16.16
CA VAL A 22 -5.55 -3.56 -15.37
C VAL A 22 -6.85 -3.41 -16.15
N TRP A 23 -7.27 -4.48 -16.82
CA TRP A 23 -8.50 -4.51 -17.59
C TRP A 23 -9.69 -4.92 -16.73
N GLU A 24 -10.83 -4.25 -16.91
CA GLU A 24 -12.14 -4.68 -16.44
C GLU A 24 -13.15 -4.55 -17.59
N PRO A 25 -14.13 -5.47 -17.73
CA PRO A 25 -15.08 -5.46 -18.85
C PRO A 25 -15.86 -4.14 -19.02
N GLN A 26 -15.99 -3.32 -17.97
CA GLN A 26 -16.70 -2.03 -17.99
C GLN A 26 -15.84 -0.84 -18.45
N LEU A 27 -14.53 -1.03 -18.66
CA LEU A 27 -13.64 0.04 -19.10
C LEU A 27 -14.01 0.68 -20.45
N PRO A 28 -14.57 -0.03 -21.46
CA PRO A 28 -14.96 0.62 -22.72
C PRO A 28 -15.90 1.81 -22.51
N THR A 29 -16.87 1.73 -21.58
CA THR A 29 -17.75 2.86 -21.25
C THR A 29 -16.96 4.08 -20.77
N SER A 30 -16.00 3.87 -19.86
CA SER A 30 -15.21 4.95 -19.26
C SER A 30 -14.21 5.54 -20.24
N LEU A 31 -13.51 4.69 -21.00
CA LEU A 31 -12.52 5.08 -22.01
C LEU A 31 -13.18 5.87 -23.15
N ALA A 32 -14.30 5.37 -23.70
CA ALA A 32 -15.03 6.05 -24.76
C ALA A 32 -15.59 7.40 -24.30
N ALA A 33 -16.09 7.50 -23.06
CA ALA A 33 -16.54 8.77 -22.48
C ALA A 33 -15.40 9.80 -22.34
N ALA A 34 -14.15 9.33 -22.24
CA ALA A 34 -12.95 10.16 -22.24
C ALA A 34 -12.37 10.39 -23.65
N ASN A 35 -13.09 10.03 -24.71
CA ASN A 35 -12.65 10.09 -26.12
C ASN A 35 -11.41 9.22 -26.44
N VAL A 36 -11.17 8.17 -25.67
CA VAL A 36 -10.13 7.18 -25.98
C VAL A 36 -10.68 6.19 -27.00
N SER A 37 -10.08 6.19 -28.19
CA SER A 37 -10.44 5.32 -29.31
C SER A 37 -9.74 3.97 -29.26
N TYR A 38 -8.52 3.92 -28.69
CA TYR A 38 -7.75 2.69 -28.57
C TYR A 38 -6.89 2.63 -27.30
N THR A 39 -6.56 1.41 -26.88
CA THR A 39 -5.55 1.11 -25.85
C THR A 39 -4.79 -0.16 -26.22
N LEU A 40 -3.70 -0.42 -25.51
CA LEU A 40 -2.95 -1.67 -25.56
C LEU A 40 -3.14 -2.43 -24.24
N VAL A 41 -3.31 -3.75 -24.33
CA VAL A 41 -3.30 -4.68 -23.18
C VAL A 41 -2.46 -5.90 -23.55
N ASP A 42 -1.93 -6.63 -22.58
CA ASP A 42 -1.06 -7.78 -22.85
C ASP A 42 -1.78 -8.96 -23.52
N ASP A 43 -1.04 -9.74 -24.31
CA ASP A 43 -1.45 -11.02 -24.92
C ASP A 43 -2.24 -11.95 -23.97
N MET A 44 -1.81 -12.04 -22.72
CA MET A 44 -2.48 -12.85 -21.70
C MET A 44 -3.95 -12.48 -21.48
N HIS A 45 -4.38 -11.25 -21.77
CA HIS A 45 -5.80 -10.91 -21.70
C HIS A 45 -6.61 -11.66 -22.75
N PHE A 46 -6.07 -11.74 -23.97
CA PHE A 46 -6.68 -12.43 -25.10
C PHE A 46 -6.61 -13.94 -24.93
N LEU A 47 -5.44 -14.47 -24.57
CA LEU A 47 -5.30 -15.89 -24.21
C LEU A 47 -6.24 -16.24 -23.06
N ALA A 48 -6.46 -15.29 -22.12
CA ALA A 48 -7.39 -15.50 -21.02
C ALA A 48 -8.85 -15.64 -21.46
N ALA A 49 -9.20 -14.99 -22.58
CA ALA A 49 -10.52 -15.01 -23.23
C ALA A 49 -10.68 -16.17 -24.23
N GLY A 50 -9.66 -17.00 -24.43
CA GLY A 50 -9.71 -18.16 -25.32
C GLY A 50 -9.23 -17.90 -26.76
N PHE A 51 -8.51 -16.80 -26.99
CA PHE A 51 -7.79 -16.59 -28.25
C PHE A 51 -6.56 -17.49 -28.32
N GLU A 52 -6.17 -17.85 -29.54
CA GLU A 52 -4.90 -18.51 -29.83
C GLU A 52 -3.80 -17.48 -30.11
N SER A 53 -2.54 -17.87 -29.89
CA SER A 53 -1.39 -16.94 -30.05
C SER A 53 -1.27 -16.37 -31.47
N GLU A 54 -1.70 -17.14 -32.47
CA GLU A 54 -1.71 -16.76 -33.89
C GLU A 54 -2.75 -15.66 -34.19
N GLU A 55 -3.75 -15.47 -33.33
CA GLU A 55 -4.77 -14.44 -33.52
C GLU A 55 -4.32 -13.06 -33.02
N LEU A 56 -3.14 -12.95 -32.39
CA LEU A 56 -2.72 -11.75 -31.66
C LEU A 56 -1.98 -10.71 -32.51
N PHE A 57 -1.94 -10.88 -33.83
CA PHE A 57 -1.24 -10.01 -34.78
C PHE A 57 -2.18 -9.02 -35.49
N GLY A 58 -3.16 -8.50 -34.76
CA GLY A 58 -4.13 -7.51 -35.23
C GLY A 58 -4.85 -6.82 -34.08
N ALA A 59 -5.74 -5.88 -34.38
CA ALA A 59 -6.50 -5.15 -33.37
C ALA A 59 -7.97 -5.64 -33.30
N TYR A 60 -8.55 -5.57 -32.12
CA TYR A 60 -9.92 -6.03 -31.83
C TYR A 60 -10.77 -4.91 -31.22
N ILE A 61 -12.09 -5.09 -31.20
CA ILE A 61 -13.02 -4.20 -30.51
C ILE A 61 -13.48 -4.82 -29.20
N ALA A 62 -13.33 -4.09 -28.10
CA ALA A 62 -14.09 -4.36 -26.88
C ALA A 62 -15.28 -3.41 -26.79
N GLU A 63 -16.39 -3.88 -26.21
CA GLU A 63 -17.63 -3.13 -26.09
C GLU A 63 -18.26 -3.31 -24.71
N ASP A 64 -18.76 -2.21 -24.14
CA ASP A 64 -19.61 -2.19 -22.95
C ASP A 64 -20.69 -1.12 -23.14
N ARG A 65 -21.96 -1.50 -22.94
CA ARG A 65 -23.12 -0.58 -22.97
C ARG A 65 -23.22 0.27 -24.25
N GLY A 66 -22.91 -0.30 -25.39
CA GLY A 66 -22.91 0.36 -26.71
C GLY A 66 -21.73 1.31 -26.93
N LYS A 67 -20.73 1.29 -26.05
CA LYS A 67 -19.48 2.05 -26.18
C LYS A 67 -18.34 1.09 -26.51
N SER A 68 -17.54 1.44 -27.51
CA SER A 68 -16.45 0.60 -27.99
C SER A 68 -15.09 1.27 -27.85
N VAL A 69 -14.06 0.44 -27.72
CA VAL A 69 -12.64 0.83 -27.76
C VAL A 69 -11.84 -0.24 -28.51
N TRP A 70 -10.85 0.19 -29.28
CA TRP A 70 -9.93 -0.73 -29.97
C TRP A 70 -8.85 -1.22 -29.01
N LEU A 71 -8.54 -2.51 -29.08
CA LEU A 71 -7.55 -3.17 -28.26
C LEU A 71 -6.45 -3.76 -29.14
N TYR A 72 -5.20 -3.39 -28.83
CA TYR A 72 -4.01 -4.02 -29.39
C TYR A 72 -3.49 -5.09 -28.41
N PRO A 73 -3.28 -6.33 -28.86
CA PRO A 73 -2.55 -7.35 -28.11
C PRO A 73 -1.06 -7.01 -28.04
N GLY A 74 -0.59 -6.66 -26.84
CA GLY A 74 0.82 -6.45 -26.54
C GLY A 74 1.56 -7.78 -26.49
N GLN A 75 2.57 -7.95 -27.34
CA GLN A 75 3.34 -9.18 -27.48
C GLN A 75 4.35 -9.32 -26.34
N LYS A 76 4.16 -10.31 -25.45
CA LYS A 76 5.12 -10.61 -24.38
C LYS A 76 6.50 -10.93 -24.93
N ALA A 77 6.58 -11.65 -26.05
CA ALA A 77 7.87 -11.95 -26.69
C ALA A 77 8.69 -10.68 -26.97
N LEU A 78 8.05 -9.63 -27.49
CA LEU A 78 8.72 -8.34 -27.73
C LEU A 78 9.16 -7.67 -26.42
N ARG A 79 8.37 -7.74 -25.34
CA ARG A 79 8.75 -7.20 -24.01
C ARG A 79 10.03 -7.80 -23.42
N TYR A 80 10.35 -9.04 -23.78
CA TYR A 80 11.54 -9.75 -23.33
C TYR A 80 12.71 -9.63 -24.31
N LEU A 81 12.45 -9.53 -25.62
CA LEU A 81 13.48 -9.31 -26.62
C LEU A 81 13.96 -7.86 -26.68
N VAL A 82 13.09 -6.87 -26.46
CA VAL A 82 13.41 -5.45 -26.58
C VAL A 82 13.52 -4.83 -25.18
N PRO A 83 14.67 -4.26 -24.76
CA PRO A 83 15.95 -4.18 -25.47
C PRO A 83 16.93 -5.31 -25.16
N PHE A 84 16.55 -6.37 -24.45
CA PHE A 84 17.52 -7.30 -23.85
C PHE A 84 18.09 -8.38 -24.79
N GLY A 85 17.31 -8.84 -25.77
CA GLY A 85 17.72 -9.83 -26.76
C GLY A 85 18.59 -9.21 -27.86
N LYS A 86 19.06 -10.02 -28.82
CA LYS A 86 19.80 -9.49 -29.97
C LYS A 86 18.84 -8.81 -30.96
N VAL A 87 19.31 -7.77 -31.64
CA VAL A 87 18.52 -7.06 -32.65
C VAL A 87 18.07 -8.01 -33.76
N GLU A 88 18.92 -8.96 -34.15
CA GLU A 88 18.61 -9.96 -35.17
C GLU A 88 17.45 -10.87 -34.76
N ASP A 89 17.37 -11.23 -33.48
CA ASP A 89 16.30 -12.08 -32.94
C ASP A 89 14.95 -11.33 -32.98
N VAL A 90 14.95 -10.02 -32.71
CA VAL A 90 13.75 -9.16 -32.84
C VAL A 90 13.28 -9.11 -34.29
N ILE A 91 14.20 -8.88 -35.24
CA ILE A 91 13.85 -8.80 -36.66
C ILE A 91 13.38 -10.15 -37.20
N ALA A 92 13.99 -11.25 -36.77
CA ALA A 92 13.55 -12.61 -37.13
C ALA A 92 12.12 -12.86 -36.64
N TYR A 93 11.83 -12.59 -35.38
CA TYR A 93 10.49 -12.72 -34.81
C TYR A 93 9.44 -11.90 -35.58
N LEU A 94 9.73 -10.64 -35.91
CA LEU A 94 8.83 -9.80 -36.69
C LEU A 94 8.63 -10.31 -38.13
N ARG A 95 9.65 -10.91 -38.73
CA ARG A 95 9.58 -11.47 -40.08
C ARG A 95 8.72 -12.72 -40.12
N ASP A 96 8.86 -13.60 -39.14
CA ASP A 96 8.04 -14.80 -39.01
C ASP A 96 6.57 -14.42 -38.84
N ALA A 97 6.29 -13.44 -37.95
CA ALA A 97 4.95 -12.88 -37.78
C ALA A 97 4.38 -12.29 -39.07
N ALA A 98 5.15 -11.48 -39.80
CA ALA A 98 4.71 -10.88 -41.06
C ALA A 98 4.45 -11.91 -42.17
N SER A 99 5.17 -13.03 -42.15
CA SER A 99 5.01 -14.12 -43.12
C SER A 99 3.71 -14.89 -42.90
N LEU A 100 3.32 -15.09 -41.64
CA LEU A 100 2.08 -15.76 -41.25
C LEU A 100 0.87 -14.82 -41.29
N HIS A 101 1.07 -13.53 -41.03
CA HIS A 101 0.02 -12.52 -40.95
C HIS A 101 0.31 -11.32 -41.88
N PRO A 102 0.23 -11.48 -43.21
CA PRO A 102 0.42 -10.37 -44.13
C PRO A 102 -0.55 -9.22 -43.85
N GLY A 103 -0.04 -8.01 -43.61
CA GLY A 103 -0.84 -6.84 -43.24
C GLY A 103 -1.27 -6.79 -41.76
N GLY A 104 -0.81 -7.75 -40.94
CA GLY A 104 -0.99 -7.73 -39.49
C GLY A 104 -0.13 -6.68 -38.78
N VAL A 105 -0.25 -6.62 -37.45
CA VAL A 105 0.55 -5.76 -36.57
C VAL A 105 1.05 -6.54 -35.36
N ALA A 106 2.34 -6.42 -35.06
CA ALA A 106 2.91 -6.81 -33.78
C ALA A 106 3.06 -5.56 -32.91
N ALA A 107 2.35 -5.50 -31.79
CA ALA A 107 2.36 -4.34 -30.89
C ALA A 107 3.15 -4.63 -29.60
N MET A 108 3.85 -3.62 -29.10
CA MET A 108 4.53 -3.65 -27.81
C MET A 108 4.32 -2.31 -27.10
N GLY A 109 4.02 -2.37 -25.81
CA GLY A 109 4.07 -1.22 -24.91
C GLY A 109 4.68 -1.67 -23.58
N ASP A 110 5.64 -0.91 -23.08
CA ASP A 110 6.49 -1.31 -21.95
C ASP A 110 7.15 -0.10 -21.31
N ASP A 111 7.80 -0.31 -20.16
CA ASP A 111 8.45 0.73 -19.38
C ASP A 111 9.63 1.35 -20.13
N MET A 112 9.71 2.68 -20.15
CA MET A 112 10.82 3.39 -20.81
C MET A 112 12.11 3.33 -19.99
N GLU A 113 12.00 3.08 -18.69
CA GLU A 113 13.11 2.89 -17.76
C GLU A 113 13.99 1.67 -18.14
N LYS A 114 13.44 0.71 -18.91
CA LYS A 114 14.21 -0.39 -19.53
C LYS A 114 15.32 0.10 -20.45
N PHE A 115 15.19 1.30 -21.01
CA PHE A 115 16.14 1.89 -21.94
C PHE A 115 17.03 2.91 -21.23
N GLY A 116 17.69 2.49 -20.14
CA GLY A 116 18.80 3.24 -19.54
C GLY A 116 18.75 3.47 -18.04
N VAL A 117 17.60 3.27 -17.38
CA VAL A 117 17.47 3.50 -15.94
C VAL A 117 17.71 2.22 -15.15
N TRP A 118 17.18 1.10 -15.64
CA TRP A 118 17.35 -0.19 -14.96
C TRP A 118 18.83 -0.63 -14.93
N PRO A 119 19.25 -1.41 -13.91
CA PRO A 119 20.66 -1.76 -13.74
C PRO A 119 21.29 -2.38 -14.99
N GLY A 120 22.37 -1.77 -15.48
CA GLY A 120 23.13 -2.21 -16.66
C GLY A 120 22.56 -1.78 -18.01
N THR A 121 21.30 -1.33 -18.08
CA THR A 121 20.64 -1.02 -19.36
C THR A 121 21.18 0.24 -20.04
N ARG A 122 21.76 1.18 -19.30
CA ARG A 122 22.42 2.35 -19.87
C ARG A 122 23.60 1.96 -20.76
N ASP A 123 24.42 1.03 -20.26
CA ASP A 123 25.62 0.60 -20.96
C ASP A 123 25.20 -0.20 -22.19
N HIS A 124 24.29 -1.17 -22.02
CA HIS A 124 23.72 -1.94 -23.12
C HIS A 124 23.05 -1.09 -24.21
N CYS A 125 22.12 -0.20 -23.85
CA CYS A 125 21.33 0.55 -24.83
C CYS A 125 22.14 1.64 -25.54
N TYR A 126 23.06 2.31 -24.84
CA TYR A 126 23.71 3.52 -25.35
C TYR A 126 25.22 3.42 -25.52
N LYS A 127 25.94 2.72 -24.63
CA LYS A 127 27.40 2.54 -24.82
C LYS A 127 27.71 1.45 -25.82
N ASP A 128 26.99 0.32 -25.72
CA ASP A 128 27.16 -0.83 -26.60
C ASP A 128 26.34 -0.72 -27.89
N GLY A 129 25.53 0.34 -28.02
CA GLY A 129 24.90 0.74 -29.28
C GLY A 129 23.58 0.06 -29.62
N TRP A 130 23.03 -0.80 -28.75
CA TRP A 130 21.85 -1.62 -29.05
C TRP A 130 20.67 -0.83 -29.61
N LEU A 131 20.34 0.33 -29.02
CA LEU A 131 19.19 1.13 -29.42
C LEU A 131 19.37 1.74 -30.82
N ALA A 132 20.58 2.18 -31.14
CA ALA A 132 20.90 2.72 -32.46
C ALA A 132 20.85 1.61 -33.53
N ASP A 133 21.42 0.45 -33.21
CA ASP A 133 21.42 -0.72 -34.09
C ASP A 133 19.99 -1.24 -34.34
N PHE A 134 19.13 -1.22 -33.32
CA PHE A 134 17.72 -1.59 -33.44
C PHE A 134 16.98 -0.67 -34.43
N PHE A 135 17.11 0.66 -34.29
CA PHE A 135 16.47 1.59 -35.22
C PHE A 135 17.01 1.47 -36.65
N ALA A 136 18.33 1.32 -36.82
CA ALA A 136 18.93 1.07 -38.13
C ALA A 136 18.41 -0.25 -38.76
N ALA A 137 18.20 -1.29 -37.95
CA ALA A 137 17.64 -2.55 -38.41
C ALA A 137 16.18 -2.42 -38.84
N LEU A 138 15.35 -1.64 -38.13
CA LEU A 138 13.98 -1.34 -38.55
C LEU A 138 13.95 -0.63 -39.91
N GLU A 139 14.79 0.39 -40.10
CA GLU A 139 14.91 1.12 -41.37
C GLU A 139 15.39 0.21 -42.52
N LYS A 140 16.41 -0.61 -42.28
CA LYS A 140 16.94 -1.57 -43.26
C LYS A 140 15.90 -2.59 -43.73
N ASN A 141 14.93 -2.91 -42.87
CA ASN A 141 13.86 -3.87 -43.18
C ASN A 141 12.55 -3.20 -43.67
N SER A 142 12.57 -1.88 -43.95
CA SER A 142 11.39 -1.10 -44.35
C SER A 142 10.66 -1.57 -45.61
N ALA A 143 11.32 -2.39 -46.46
CA ALA A 143 10.70 -2.98 -47.65
C ALA A 143 9.53 -3.94 -47.31
N TRP A 144 9.54 -4.55 -46.12
CA TRP A 144 8.49 -5.47 -45.67
C TRP A 144 7.95 -5.14 -44.28
N LEU A 145 8.72 -4.43 -43.44
CA LEU A 145 8.33 -4.03 -42.09
C LEU A 145 8.00 -2.54 -42.05
N LYS A 146 6.73 -2.22 -41.76
CA LYS A 146 6.31 -0.82 -41.53
C LYS A 146 6.23 -0.52 -40.05
N VAL A 147 7.04 0.42 -39.57
CA VAL A 147 6.87 1.02 -38.24
C VAL A 147 5.78 2.09 -38.33
N CYS A 148 4.77 2.00 -37.47
CA CYS A 148 3.69 2.99 -37.42
C CYS A 148 3.18 3.14 -35.99
N THR A 149 2.47 4.24 -35.75
CA THR A 149 1.72 4.47 -34.52
C THR A 149 0.41 3.64 -34.54
N PRO A 150 -0.17 3.32 -33.37
CA PRO A 150 -1.46 2.63 -33.34
C PRO A 150 -2.56 3.40 -34.07
N ALA A 151 -2.58 4.73 -33.97
CA ALA A 151 -3.55 5.57 -34.67
C ALA A 151 -3.45 5.46 -36.21
N GLU A 152 -2.24 5.36 -36.76
CA GLU A 152 -2.03 5.15 -38.19
C GLU A 152 -2.51 3.77 -38.65
N TYR A 153 -2.29 2.73 -37.84
CA TYR A 153 -2.82 1.39 -38.12
C TYR A 153 -4.34 1.40 -38.15
N LEU A 154 -4.98 1.98 -37.12
CA LEU A 154 -6.44 2.08 -36.99
C LEU A 154 -7.08 2.85 -38.15
N ALA A 155 -6.40 3.88 -38.68
CA ALA A 155 -6.92 4.69 -39.78
C ALA A 155 -7.02 3.94 -41.12
N SER A 156 -6.26 2.85 -41.29
CA SER A 156 -6.20 2.11 -42.57
C SER A 156 -6.62 0.65 -42.49
N HIS A 157 -6.97 0.14 -41.31
CA HIS A 157 -7.35 -1.27 -41.11
C HIS A 157 -8.72 -1.38 -40.44
N ALA A 158 -9.44 -2.45 -40.76
CA ALA A 158 -10.61 -2.87 -40.00
C ALA A 158 -10.16 -3.71 -38.79
N PRO A 159 -10.94 -3.74 -37.68
CA PRO A 159 -10.62 -4.62 -36.58
C PRO A 159 -10.82 -6.08 -37.04
N LEU A 160 -10.00 -7.00 -36.53
CA LEU A 160 -10.13 -8.43 -36.85
C LEU A 160 -11.43 -9.03 -36.31
N GLY A 161 -11.97 -8.44 -35.23
CA GLY A 161 -13.23 -8.87 -34.65
C GLY A 161 -13.51 -8.23 -33.30
N ARG A 162 -14.32 -8.90 -32.49
CA ARG A 162 -14.66 -8.52 -31.12
C ARG A 162 -13.77 -9.29 -30.13
N ALA A 163 -13.37 -8.63 -29.04
CA ALA A 163 -12.64 -9.23 -27.94
C ALA A 163 -13.35 -8.95 -26.60
N ASP A 164 -13.96 -9.99 -26.04
CA ASP A 164 -14.61 -9.95 -24.73
C ASP A 164 -13.63 -10.41 -23.64
N LEU A 165 -12.74 -9.51 -23.24
CA LEU A 165 -11.64 -9.83 -22.33
C LEU A 165 -12.10 -9.90 -20.85
N PRO A 166 -11.64 -10.90 -20.07
CA PRO A 166 -11.92 -10.98 -18.64
C PRO A 166 -11.12 -9.95 -17.85
N THR A 167 -11.44 -9.75 -16.58
CA THR A 167 -10.58 -8.97 -15.68
C THR A 167 -9.19 -9.60 -15.58
N ALA A 168 -8.17 -8.88 -16.02
CA ALA A 168 -6.80 -9.37 -16.08
C ALA A 168 -5.79 -8.21 -16.04
N SER A 169 -4.50 -8.58 -16.09
CA SER A 169 -3.35 -7.71 -16.27
C SER A 169 -2.24 -8.54 -16.95
N TYR A 170 -1.03 -8.00 -17.08
CA TYR A 170 0.14 -8.77 -17.51
C TYR A 170 0.43 -9.94 -16.54
N THR A 171 1.07 -11.01 -17.04
CA THR A 171 1.29 -12.26 -16.29
C THR A 171 1.80 -11.99 -14.88
N GLU A 172 2.86 -11.19 -14.78
CA GLU A 172 3.61 -10.93 -13.55
C GLU A 172 2.72 -10.28 -12.48
N MET A 173 1.87 -9.31 -12.87
CA MET A 173 0.91 -8.66 -11.98
C MET A 173 -0.08 -9.67 -11.38
N MET A 174 -0.59 -10.58 -12.20
CA MET A 174 -1.57 -11.58 -11.77
C MET A 174 -0.96 -12.58 -10.76
N GLU A 175 0.37 -12.70 -10.71
CA GLU A 175 1.07 -13.46 -9.68
C GLU A 175 1.30 -12.65 -8.39
N TRP A 176 1.74 -11.40 -8.53
CA TRP A 176 2.12 -10.54 -7.40
C TRP A 176 0.97 -10.25 -6.44
N VAL A 177 -0.23 -10.15 -7.01
CA VAL A 177 -1.46 -9.89 -6.25
C VAL A 177 -1.90 -11.05 -5.37
N LEU A 178 -1.42 -12.26 -5.63
CA LEU A 178 -1.77 -13.43 -4.83
C LEU A 178 -1.18 -13.31 -3.41
N PRO A 179 -1.95 -13.65 -2.35
CA PRO A 179 -1.39 -13.79 -1.01
C PRO A 179 -0.24 -14.80 -1.01
N THR A 180 0.77 -14.58 -0.17
CA THR A 180 2.06 -15.30 -0.21
C THR A 180 1.96 -16.82 -0.31
N ARG A 181 1.12 -17.46 0.53
CA ARG A 181 0.92 -18.91 0.51
C ARG A 181 0.23 -19.41 -0.77
N VAL A 182 -0.61 -18.58 -1.37
CA VAL A 182 -1.27 -18.87 -2.65
C VAL A 182 -0.26 -18.71 -3.78
N ARG A 183 0.53 -17.61 -3.77
CA ARG A 183 1.58 -17.35 -4.75
C ARG A 183 2.64 -18.47 -4.81
N GLN A 184 3.07 -18.98 -3.66
CA GLN A 184 4.01 -20.11 -3.60
C GLN A 184 3.46 -21.39 -4.25
N ARG A 185 2.19 -21.72 -4.01
CA ARG A 185 1.54 -22.88 -4.66
C ARG A 185 1.34 -22.63 -6.15
N TYR A 186 0.97 -21.42 -6.53
CA TYR A 186 0.87 -21.01 -7.93
C TYR A 186 2.20 -21.21 -8.67
N HIS A 187 3.32 -20.75 -8.09
CA HIS A 187 4.65 -20.92 -8.66
C HIS A 187 5.08 -22.39 -8.76
N ALA A 188 4.73 -23.24 -7.78
CA ALA A 188 5.01 -24.67 -7.85
C ALA A 188 4.32 -25.33 -9.05
N VAL A 189 3.04 -24.99 -9.29
CA VAL A 189 2.28 -25.49 -10.46
C VAL A 189 2.81 -24.90 -11.76
N LEU A 190 3.14 -23.60 -11.78
CA LEU A 190 3.75 -22.96 -12.96
C LEU A 190 5.04 -23.66 -13.37
N HIS A 191 5.88 -24.02 -12.40
CA HIS A 191 7.12 -24.76 -12.64
C HIS A 191 6.85 -26.16 -13.19
N GLU A 192 5.89 -26.90 -12.62
CA GLU A 192 5.47 -28.22 -13.08
C GLU A 192 5.04 -28.24 -14.56
N PHE A 193 4.33 -27.21 -15.00
CA PHE A 193 3.79 -27.10 -16.37
C PHE A 193 4.58 -26.16 -17.28
N SER A 194 5.79 -25.75 -16.90
CA SER A 194 6.61 -24.79 -17.65
C SER A 194 6.90 -25.20 -19.10
N ALA A 195 6.95 -26.51 -19.38
CA ALA A 195 7.16 -27.08 -20.70
C ALA A 195 5.87 -27.34 -21.51
N ARG A 196 4.70 -26.89 -21.01
CA ARG A 196 3.38 -27.12 -21.63
C ARG A 196 2.65 -25.80 -21.90
N PRO A 197 3.02 -25.04 -22.95
CA PRO A 197 2.39 -23.77 -23.29
C PRO A 197 0.87 -23.85 -23.44
N GLU A 198 0.36 -24.98 -23.95
CA GLU A 198 -1.06 -25.25 -24.09
C GLU A 198 -1.78 -25.36 -22.73
N VAL A 199 -1.07 -25.71 -21.66
CA VAL A 199 -1.61 -25.66 -20.29
C VAL A 199 -1.49 -24.25 -19.71
N LEU A 200 -0.35 -23.59 -19.94
CA LEU A 200 -0.08 -22.26 -19.43
C LEU A 200 -1.08 -21.21 -19.95
N ALA A 201 -1.60 -21.38 -21.18
CA ALA A 201 -2.64 -20.55 -21.76
C ALA A 201 -3.95 -20.54 -20.93
N PHE A 202 -4.21 -21.59 -20.15
CA PHE A 202 -5.37 -21.66 -19.24
C PHE A 202 -5.04 -21.24 -17.80
N PHE A 203 -3.78 -20.95 -17.50
CA PHE A 203 -3.38 -20.56 -16.16
C PHE A 203 -3.82 -19.12 -15.88
N ARG A 204 -4.42 -18.91 -14.71
CA ARG A 204 -4.98 -17.61 -14.29
C ARG A 204 -4.43 -17.24 -12.93
N GLY A 205 -3.98 -15.99 -12.78
CA GLY A 205 -3.64 -15.44 -11.47
C GLY A 205 -4.81 -14.62 -10.89
N GLY A 206 -4.50 -13.70 -9.98
CA GLY A 206 -5.50 -12.82 -9.38
C GLY A 206 -5.74 -11.53 -10.19
N SER A 207 -6.86 -10.88 -9.89
CA SER A 207 -7.12 -9.49 -10.31
C SER A 207 -6.35 -8.52 -9.43
N TRP A 208 -5.88 -7.40 -9.99
CA TRP A 208 -5.17 -6.32 -9.26
C TRP A 208 -5.92 -5.84 -8.01
N ARG A 209 -7.26 -5.78 -8.02
CA ARG A 209 -8.06 -5.42 -6.83
C ARG A 209 -7.81 -6.32 -5.62
N GLY A 210 -7.29 -7.54 -5.84
CA GLY A 210 -6.85 -8.44 -4.79
C GLY A 210 -5.77 -7.86 -3.88
N PHE A 211 -5.05 -6.81 -4.28
CA PHE A 211 -4.09 -6.12 -3.42
C PHE A 211 -4.75 -5.47 -2.21
N PHE A 212 -6.01 -5.04 -2.31
CA PHE A 212 -6.76 -4.53 -1.16
C PHE A 212 -7.06 -5.61 -0.13
N ARG A 213 -7.09 -6.89 -0.53
CA ARG A 213 -7.14 -8.02 0.39
C ARG A 213 -5.76 -8.38 0.93
N LYS A 214 -4.73 -8.35 0.08
CA LYS A 214 -3.35 -8.70 0.45
C LYS A 214 -2.75 -7.68 1.43
N TYR A 215 -3.06 -6.40 1.22
CA TYR A 215 -2.56 -5.26 1.98
C TYR A 215 -3.75 -4.43 2.52
N PRO A 216 -4.21 -4.73 3.75
CA PRO A 216 -5.28 -3.95 4.39
C PRO A 216 -4.97 -2.44 4.47
N GLU A 217 -3.70 -2.07 4.56
CA GLU A 217 -3.25 -0.68 4.59
C GLU A 217 -3.49 0.04 3.25
N ALA A 218 -3.33 -0.68 2.12
CA ALA A 218 -3.70 -0.15 0.81
C ALA A 218 -5.22 0.00 0.68
N ASN A 219 -5.99 -0.92 1.26
CA ASN A 219 -7.45 -0.82 1.29
C ASN A 219 -7.91 0.40 2.11
N LEU A 220 -7.33 0.63 3.29
CA LEU A 220 -7.62 1.81 4.12
C LEU A 220 -7.37 3.11 3.34
N LEU A 221 -6.20 3.23 2.69
CA LEU A 221 -5.87 4.38 1.85
C LEU A 221 -6.86 4.56 0.68
N HIS A 222 -7.22 3.46 0.00
CA HIS A 222 -8.15 3.50 -1.12
C HIS A 222 -9.57 3.90 -0.69
N LYS A 223 -10.03 3.40 0.46
CA LYS A 223 -11.36 3.73 0.99
C LYS A 223 -11.43 5.16 1.50
N LYS A 224 -10.33 5.68 2.06
CA LYS A 224 -10.19 7.12 2.29
C LYS A 224 -10.31 7.92 1.00
N MET A 225 -9.60 7.52 -0.05
CA MET A 225 -9.65 8.19 -1.36
C MET A 225 -11.09 8.27 -1.88
N LEU A 226 -11.84 7.16 -1.85
CA LEU A 226 -13.25 7.16 -2.26
C LEU A 226 -14.13 8.05 -1.38
N ARG A 227 -13.90 8.05 -0.07
CA ARG A 227 -14.64 8.91 0.85
C ARG A 227 -14.39 10.40 0.59
N VAL A 228 -13.13 10.78 0.37
CA VAL A 228 -12.76 12.16 0.00
C VAL A 228 -13.38 12.54 -1.34
N SER A 229 -13.39 11.64 -2.32
CA SER A 229 -14.08 11.82 -3.59
C SER A 229 -15.57 12.15 -3.39
N THR A 230 -16.28 11.34 -2.59
CA THR A 230 -17.68 11.57 -2.24
C THR A 230 -17.90 12.90 -1.52
N ARG A 231 -17.00 13.27 -0.59
CA ARG A 231 -17.06 14.55 0.14
C ARG A 231 -16.93 15.75 -0.81
N ILE A 232 -16.00 15.70 -1.76
CA ILE A 232 -15.81 16.75 -2.77
C ILE A 232 -17.05 16.84 -3.68
N ALA A 233 -17.60 15.70 -4.11
CA ALA A 233 -18.78 15.64 -4.95
C ALA A 233 -20.04 16.18 -4.25
N ALA A 234 -20.15 15.98 -2.93
CA ALA A 234 -21.28 16.44 -2.13
C ALA A 234 -21.19 17.90 -1.68
N ALA A 235 -20.06 18.59 -1.95
CA ALA A 235 -19.90 19.98 -1.56
C ALA A 235 -20.94 20.88 -2.27
N PRO A 236 -21.61 21.80 -1.55
CA PRO A 236 -22.71 22.57 -2.11
C PRO A 236 -22.24 23.56 -3.19
N VAL A 237 -23.01 23.69 -4.27
CA VAL A 237 -22.82 24.72 -5.29
C VAL A 237 -23.25 26.07 -4.72
N ARG A 238 -22.37 27.09 -4.78
CA ARG A 238 -22.66 28.46 -4.33
C ARG A 238 -23.05 29.35 -5.52
N HIS A 239 -23.77 30.43 -5.26
CA HIS A 239 -24.13 31.45 -6.27
C HIS A 239 -23.53 32.82 -5.90
N GLY A 240 -23.26 33.68 -6.89
CA GLY A 240 -22.71 35.04 -6.68
C GLY A 240 -21.18 35.13 -6.62
N ARG A 241 -20.62 36.21 -6.04
CA ARG A 241 -19.16 36.46 -5.98
C ARG A 241 -18.39 35.39 -5.16
N ASP A 242 -19.02 34.84 -4.12
CA ASP A 242 -18.45 33.74 -3.32
C ASP A 242 -18.35 32.41 -4.08
N ASN A 243 -19.01 32.30 -5.24
CA ASN A 243 -18.95 31.11 -6.09
C ASN A 243 -17.57 30.92 -6.73
N GLN A 244 -16.88 32.00 -7.13
CA GLN A 244 -15.60 31.88 -7.84
C GLN A 244 -14.51 31.28 -6.94
N LYS A 245 -14.39 31.77 -5.70
CA LYS A 245 -13.42 31.24 -4.73
C LYS A 245 -13.73 29.79 -4.36
N ALA A 246 -14.99 29.48 -4.02
CA ALA A 246 -15.39 28.12 -3.67
C ALA A 246 -15.17 27.13 -4.84
N THR A 247 -15.45 27.57 -6.07
CA THR A 247 -15.20 26.77 -7.28
C THR A 247 -13.71 26.50 -7.48
N ALA A 248 -12.85 27.51 -7.29
CA ALA A 248 -11.40 27.35 -7.39
C ALA A 248 -10.85 26.40 -6.32
N GLU A 249 -11.28 26.55 -5.06
CA GLU A 249 -10.89 25.66 -3.96
C GLU A 249 -11.36 24.21 -4.21
N LEU A 250 -12.59 24.00 -4.67
CA LEU A 250 -13.06 22.65 -5.03
C LEU A 250 -12.34 22.07 -6.26
N SER A 251 -11.87 22.90 -7.19
CA SER A 251 -11.01 22.45 -8.28
C SER A 251 -9.65 21.97 -7.74
N GLU A 252 -9.04 22.73 -6.82
CA GLU A 252 -7.81 22.31 -6.15
C GLU A 252 -7.99 21.01 -5.38
N ALA A 253 -9.12 20.84 -4.67
CA ALA A 253 -9.44 19.59 -3.98
C ALA A 253 -9.54 18.40 -4.94
N ARG A 254 -10.10 18.59 -6.14
CA ARG A 254 -10.14 17.55 -7.19
C ARG A 254 -8.74 17.23 -7.70
N ASP A 255 -7.88 18.23 -7.93
CA ASP A 255 -6.50 17.99 -8.36
C ASP A 255 -5.71 17.20 -7.30
N LEU A 256 -5.87 17.54 -6.02
CA LEU A 256 -5.29 16.79 -4.91
C LEU A 256 -5.81 15.35 -4.84
N LEU A 257 -7.12 15.14 -5.02
CA LEU A 257 -7.72 13.80 -5.10
C LEU A 257 -7.11 12.99 -6.26
N LEU A 258 -7.00 13.57 -7.45
CA LEU A 258 -6.41 12.91 -8.62
C LEU A 258 -4.94 12.55 -8.39
N ARG A 259 -4.16 13.40 -7.70
CA ARG A 259 -2.78 13.06 -7.29
C ARG A 259 -2.73 11.86 -6.36
N ALA A 260 -3.66 11.79 -5.40
CA ALA A 260 -3.73 10.67 -4.47
C ALA A 260 -4.17 9.35 -5.12
N GLN A 261 -4.69 9.36 -6.34
CA GLN A 261 -5.04 8.16 -7.12
C GLN A 261 -3.83 7.57 -7.87
N CYS A 262 -2.61 8.11 -7.67
CA CYS A 262 -1.38 7.52 -8.18
C CYS A 262 -1.23 6.07 -7.69
N ASN A 263 -1.23 5.12 -8.63
CA ASN A 263 -1.46 3.71 -8.34
C ASN A 263 -0.35 3.04 -7.53
N ASP A 264 0.89 3.50 -7.65
CA ASP A 264 2.10 2.91 -7.07
C ASP A 264 1.98 2.68 -5.56
N ALA A 265 1.33 3.60 -4.85
CA ALA A 265 1.15 3.54 -3.40
C ALA A 265 0.14 2.47 -2.94
N TYR A 266 -0.54 1.77 -3.84
CA TYR A 266 -1.66 0.86 -3.51
C TYR A 266 -1.33 -0.63 -3.66
N TRP A 267 -0.16 -0.98 -4.16
CA TRP A 267 0.21 -2.38 -4.42
C TRP A 267 1.73 -2.57 -4.39
N HIS A 268 2.19 -3.81 -4.52
CA HIS A 268 3.61 -4.10 -4.62
C HIS A 268 3.84 -5.36 -5.45
N GLY A 269 4.73 -5.22 -6.43
CA GLY A 269 5.26 -6.28 -7.29
C GLY A 269 6.74 -6.48 -7.04
N ILE A 270 7.57 -5.77 -7.84
CA ILE A 270 9.03 -5.72 -7.68
C ILE A 270 9.53 -4.36 -7.19
N PHE A 271 8.87 -3.26 -7.57
CA PHE A 271 9.23 -1.92 -7.12
C PHE A 271 8.64 -1.64 -5.73
N GLY A 272 9.23 -0.69 -5.00
CA GLY A 272 8.88 -0.37 -3.60
C GLY A 272 7.37 -0.29 -3.34
N GLY A 273 6.61 0.42 -4.18
CA GLY A 273 5.13 0.45 -4.13
C GLY A 273 4.57 0.78 -2.73
N ILE A 274 3.58 0.01 -2.25
CA ILE A 274 3.02 0.12 -0.89
C ILE A 274 4.08 -0.08 0.19
N TYR A 275 5.26 -0.66 -0.07
CA TYR A 275 6.35 -0.72 0.92
C TYR A 275 7.11 0.60 1.03
N ALA A 276 7.08 1.48 0.02
CA ALA A 276 7.74 2.78 0.04
C ALA A 276 6.95 3.80 0.88
N PRO A 277 7.46 4.22 2.07
CA PRO A 277 6.69 5.07 2.98
C PRO A 277 6.36 6.45 2.39
N HIS A 278 7.27 7.01 1.57
CA HIS A 278 7.09 8.32 0.95
C HIS A 278 5.93 8.34 -0.06
N LEU A 279 5.75 7.26 -0.85
CA LEU A 279 4.63 7.14 -1.80
C LEU A 279 3.29 7.11 -1.05
N ARG A 280 3.19 6.30 0.01
CA ARG A 280 1.98 6.25 0.85
C ARG A 280 1.69 7.60 1.50
N THR A 281 2.70 8.23 2.11
CA THR A 281 2.53 9.50 2.82
C THR A 281 2.10 10.62 1.89
N ASP A 282 2.56 10.67 0.64
CA ASP A 282 2.11 11.69 -0.30
C ASP A 282 0.64 11.51 -0.69
N ALA A 283 0.19 10.28 -0.95
CA ALA A 283 -1.22 9.98 -1.19
C ALA A 283 -2.09 10.42 0.00
N TRP A 284 -1.74 10.00 1.22
CA TRP A 284 -2.42 10.42 2.45
C TRP A 284 -2.49 11.93 2.62
N ARG A 285 -1.36 12.63 2.41
CA ARG A 285 -1.27 14.09 2.53
C ARG A 285 -2.21 14.82 1.57
N ASN A 286 -2.23 14.39 0.31
CA ASN A 286 -3.13 14.97 -0.69
C ASN A 286 -4.60 14.75 -0.30
N LEU A 287 -4.95 13.56 0.21
CA LEU A 287 -6.31 13.26 0.68
C LEU A 287 -6.71 14.10 1.90
N ILE A 288 -5.82 14.30 2.88
CA ILE A 288 -6.11 15.16 4.05
C ILE A 288 -6.38 16.60 3.61
N ARG A 289 -5.56 17.13 2.69
CA ARG A 289 -5.72 18.49 2.16
C ARG A 289 -7.03 18.63 1.37
N ALA A 290 -7.32 17.68 0.50
CA ALA A 290 -8.54 17.67 -0.31
C ALA A 290 -9.81 17.58 0.57
N GLU A 291 -9.81 16.71 1.59
CA GLU A 291 -10.92 16.58 2.53
C GLU A 291 -11.12 17.87 3.35
N LEU A 292 -10.04 18.50 3.82
CA LEU A 292 -10.13 19.78 4.54
C LEU A 292 -10.70 20.90 3.69
N ILE A 293 -10.37 20.96 2.41
CA ILE A 293 -10.99 21.92 1.49
C ILE A 293 -12.49 21.62 1.35
N ALA A 294 -12.88 20.36 1.12
CA ALA A 294 -14.28 19.96 1.00
C ALA A 294 -15.10 20.27 2.27
N ASP A 295 -14.53 20.00 3.46
CA ASP A 295 -15.16 20.31 4.75
C ASP A 295 -15.35 21.82 4.93
N ARG A 296 -14.39 22.66 4.54
CA ARG A 296 -14.53 24.14 4.60
C ARG A 296 -15.66 24.66 3.72
N GLN A 297 -15.94 23.98 2.60
CA GLN A 297 -17.05 24.36 1.72
C GLN A 297 -18.41 23.86 2.20
N THR A 298 -18.43 22.88 3.11
CA THR A 298 -19.64 22.19 3.54
C THR A 298 -20.11 22.71 4.90
N PRO A 299 -21.30 23.33 5.00
CA PRO A 299 -21.84 23.82 6.27
C PRO A 299 -21.87 22.74 7.36
N GLY A 300 -21.35 23.06 8.54
CA GLY A 300 -21.31 22.14 9.69
C GLY A 300 -20.22 21.06 9.64
N ALA A 301 -19.50 20.87 8.52
CA ALA A 301 -18.51 19.80 8.39
C ALA A 301 -17.21 20.03 9.19
N LEU A 302 -17.00 21.24 9.72
CA LEU A 302 -15.90 21.54 10.65
C LEU A 302 -16.28 21.31 12.12
N VAL A 303 -17.54 21.01 12.43
CA VAL A 303 -17.94 20.66 13.80
C VAL A 303 -17.41 19.25 14.11
N PRO A 304 -16.81 19.03 15.30
CA PRO A 304 -16.42 17.70 15.74
C PRO A 304 -17.56 16.69 15.62
N ARG A 305 -17.27 15.51 15.10
CA ARG A 305 -18.26 14.45 14.90
C ARG A 305 -17.63 13.06 15.01
N VAL A 306 -18.49 12.08 15.26
CA VAL A 306 -18.18 10.66 15.13
C VAL A 306 -19.17 10.02 14.16
N GLU A 307 -18.66 9.24 13.22
CA GLU A 307 -19.47 8.45 12.28
C GLU A 307 -19.21 6.96 12.56
N LEU A 308 -20.29 6.17 12.65
CA LEU A 308 -20.23 4.71 12.70
C LEU A 308 -20.48 4.17 11.29
N LEU A 309 -19.48 3.54 10.69
CA LEU A 309 -19.54 3.07 9.31
C LEU A 309 -18.57 1.91 9.08
N ASP A 310 -18.89 1.03 8.14
CA ASP A 310 -17.93 0.08 7.58
C ASP A 310 -16.97 0.86 6.66
N TYR A 311 -15.82 1.26 7.23
CA TYR A 311 -14.89 2.16 6.56
C TYR A 311 -14.12 1.42 5.47
N ASP A 312 -13.70 0.19 5.74
CA ASP A 312 -12.83 -0.58 4.86
C ASP A 312 -13.56 -1.65 4.02
N ALA A 313 -14.88 -1.73 4.14
CA ALA A 313 -15.77 -2.66 3.44
C ALA A 313 -15.51 -4.14 3.82
N ASP A 314 -15.20 -4.39 5.09
CA ASP A 314 -15.00 -5.74 5.64
C ASP A 314 -16.26 -6.34 6.30
N GLY A 315 -17.36 -5.58 6.35
CA GLY A 315 -18.62 -5.95 6.98
C GLY A 315 -18.71 -5.57 8.46
N THR A 316 -17.70 -4.91 9.01
CA THR A 316 -17.66 -4.46 10.41
C THR A 316 -17.58 -2.94 10.48
N ASN A 317 -18.34 -2.34 11.39
CA ASN A 317 -18.30 -0.88 11.55
C ASN A 317 -17.08 -0.43 12.38
N GLU A 318 -16.40 0.60 11.90
CA GLU A 318 -15.46 1.45 12.62
C GLU A 318 -16.12 2.74 13.12
N LEU A 319 -15.43 3.42 14.05
CA LEU A 319 -15.76 4.75 14.51
C LEU A 319 -14.76 5.76 13.91
N LEU A 320 -15.23 6.66 13.07
CA LEU A 320 -14.43 7.75 12.50
C LEU A 320 -14.69 9.06 13.25
N PHE A 321 -13.73 9.48 14.06
CA PHE A 321 -13.74 10.78 14.72
C PHE A 321 -13.13 11.82 13.79
N THR A 322 -13.80 12.95 13.58
CA THR A 322 -13.27 14.07 12.77
C THR A 322 -13.47 15.38 13.51
N SER A 323 -12.39 16.16 13.63
CA SER A 323 -12.38 17.56 14.06
C SER A 323 -11.56 18.42 13.07
N PRO A 324 -11.49 19.74 13.25
CA PRO A 324 -10.61 20.60 12.45
C PRO A 324 -9.12 20.23 12.57
N GLU A 325 -8.69 19.74 13.73
CA GLU A 325 -7.28 19.46 14.05
C GLU A 325 -6.87 18.00 13.73
N CYS A 326 -7.78 17.04 13.88
CA CYS A 326 -7.46 15.63 13.66
C CYS A 326 -8.61 14.80 13.09
N GLN A 327 -8.25 13.65 12.52
CA GLN A 327 -9.18 12.57 12.18
C GLN A 327 -8.60 11.24 12.67
N ALA A 328 -9.39 10.45 13.39
CA ALA A 328 -8.97 9.17 13.94
C ALA A 328 -9.96 8.07 13.56
N LEU A 329 -9.44 6.99 12.98
CA LEU A 329 -10.22 5.79 12.67
C LEU A 329 -9.98 4.75 13.76
N LEU A 330 -10.98 4.56 14.63
CA LEU A 330 -10.96 3.57 15.70
C LEU A 330 -11.63 2.27 15.20
N LYS A 331 -10.93 1.15 15.33
CA LYS A 331 -11.36 -0.19 14.87
C LYS A 331 -11.70 -1.10 16.04
N PRO A 332 -12.98 -1.20 16.47
CA PRO A 332 -13.39 -2.04 17.59
C PRO A 332 -13.07 -3.53 17.39
N SER A 333 -13.07 -4.02 16.15
CA SER A 333 -12.83 -5.42 15.78
C SER A 333 -11.37 -5.87 15.91
N ASP A 334 -10.43 -4.95 16.07
CA ASP A 334 -8.99 -5.23 16.16
C ASP A 334 -8.40 -4.60 17.43
N GLY A 335 -8.73 -5.14 18.60
CA GLY A 335 -8.18 -4.68 19.89
C GLY A 335 -8.65 -3.27 20.31
N ALA A 336 -9.72 -2.75 19.68
CA ALA A 336 -10.13 -1.36 19.77
C ALA A 336 -8.98 -0.37 19.53
N THR A 337 -8.24 -0.57 18.44
CA THR A 337 -7.04 0.21 18.09
C THR A 337 -7.35 1.38 17.15
N ILE A 338 -6.47 2.38 17.11
CA ILE A 338 -6.54 3.45 16.11
C ILE A 338 -5.76 3.03 14.88
N ALA A 339 -6.47 2.74 13.79
CA ALA A 339 -5.92 2.24 12.53
C ALA A 339 -5.31 3.33 11.66
N ALA A 340 -5.83 4.56 11.77
CA ALA A 340 -5.28 5.75 11.11
C ALA A 340 -5.48 6.97 12.03
N LEU A 341 -4.47 7.85 12.08
CA LEU A 341 -4.53 9.12 12.80
C LEU A 341 -3.95 10.23 11.92
N ASP A 342 -4.82 11.08 11.41
CA ASP A 342 -4.44 12.24 10.61
C ASP A 342 -4.32 13.47 11.50
N PHE A 343 -3.16 14.12 11.44
CA PHE A 343 -2.94 15.45 11.97
C PHE A 343 -3.13 16.48 10.84
N ARG A 344 -4.29 17.13 10.84
CA ARG A 344 -4.74 17.98 9.71
C ARG A 344 -3.90 19.25 9.53
N PRO A 345 -3.41 19.94 10.59
CA PRO A 345 -2.56 21.12 10.45
C PRO A 345 -1.30 20.89 9.60
N ALA A 346 -0.68 19.71 9.72
CA ALA A 346 0.50 19.33 8.93
C ALA A 346 0.18 18.46 7.69
N ALA A 347 -1.10 18.10 7.50
CA ALA A 347 -1.54 17.12 6.51
C ALA A 347 -0.71 15.82 6.55
N ALA A 348 -0.56 15.25 7.74
CA ALA A 348 0.25 14.06 7.97
C ALA A 348 -0.54 12.95 8.66
N THR A 349 -0.39 11.73 8.19
CA THR A 349 -0.95 10.52 8.82
C THR A 349 0.13 9.86 9.66
N LEU A 350 -0.04 9.86 10.99
CA LEU A 350 0.96 9.39 11.94
C LEU A 350 0.95 7.87 12.12
N VAL A 351 -0.22 7.25 12.01
CA VAL A 351 -0.37 5.80 11.95
C VAL A 351 -0.44 5.40 10.47
N ASN A 352 0.72 5.23 9.84
CA ASN A 352 0.90 4.88 8.41
C ASN A 352 1.97 3.78 8.22
N SER A 353 2.13 2.94 9.23
CA SER A 353 3.01 1.77 9.20
C SER A 353 2.30 0.60 8.51
N ILE A 354 3.07 -0.34 7.97
CA ILE A 354 2.53 -1.56 7.36
C ILE A 354 2.89 -2.78 8.21
N LEU A 355 2.00 -3.78 8.18
CA LEU A 355 2.23 -5.10 8.74
C LEU A 355 3.50 -5.73 8.16
N ARG A 356 4.41 -6.19 9.02
CA ARG A 356 5.51 -7.06 8.58
C ARG A 356 4.92 -8.42 8.29
N ARG A 357 4.86 -8.78 7.01
CA ARG A 357 4.21 -9.98 6.50
C ARG A 357 5.17 -10.82 5.66
N PRO A 358 4.97 -12.13 5.57
CA PRO A 358 5.77 -12.95 4.66
C PRO A 358 5.45 -12.56 3.22
N GLU A 359 6.48 -12.39 2.40
CA GLU A 359 6.38 -12.26 0.94
C GLU A 359 7.01 -13.47 0.27
N ALA A 360 6.54 -13.82 -0.94
CA ALA A 360 6.96 -15.06 -1.60
C ALA A 360 8.48 -15.09 -1.87
N TYR A 361 9.07 -13.93 -2.11
CA TYR A 361 10.51 -13.76 -2.34
C TYR A 361 11.37 -13.90 -1.08
N HIS A 362 10.81 -13.90 0.14
CA HIS A 362 11.60 -14.07 1.37
C HIS A 362 12.28 -15.45 1.44
N THR A 363 11.74 -16.46 0.77
CA THR A 363 12.39 -17.77 0.66
C THR A 363 13.73 -17.66 -0.09
N ARG A 364 13.75 -16.93 -1.22
CA ARG A 364 14.98 -16.67 -1.99
C ARG A 364 16.05 -15.99 -1.15
N LEU A 365 15.66 -15.03 -0.31
CA LEU A 365 16.59 -14.34 0.59
C LEU A 365 17.23 -15.29 1.60
N ARG A 366 16.45 -16.20 2.21
CA ARG A 366 16.97 -17.20 3.15
C ARG A 366 17.91 -18.19 2.48
N GLU A 367 17.61 -18.58 1.25
CA GLU A 367 18.46 -19.48 0.46
C GLU A 367 19.77 -18.79 0.02
N ALA A 368 19.69 -17.53 -0.39
CA ALA A 368 20.84 -16.71 -0.79
C ALA A 368 21.79 -16.42 0.39
N ALA A 369 21.28 -16.30 1.62
CA ALA A 369 22.12 -16.19 2.81
C ALA A 369 23.07 -17.41 3.00
N GLY A 370 22.84 -18.52 2.28
CA GLY A 370 23.70 -19.70 2.25
C GLY A 370 24.58 -19.88 0.99
N LYS A 371 24.54 -18.99 -0.02
CA LYS A 371 25.26 -19.17 -1.32
C LYS A 371 25.74 -17.84 -1.93
N SER A 372 26.91 -17.85 -2.60
CA SER A 372 27.48 -16.68 -3.31
C SER A 372 26.80 -16.41 -4.67
N ALA A 373 26.61 -15.14 -5.05
CA ALA A 373 25.89 -14.70 -6.26
C ALA A 373 26.63 -14.94 -7.60
N THR A 374 25.89 -15.20 -8.69
CA THR A 374 26.38 -15.34 -10.07
C THR A 374 26.05 -14.12 -10.95
N ALA A 375 26.91 -13.82 -11.95
CA ALA A 375 26.97 -12.56 -12.68
C ALA A 375 26.54 -12.67 -14.17
N ALA A 376 25.24 -12.80 -14.44
CA ALA A 376 24.67 -12.63 -15.79
C ALA A 376 23.65 -11.47 -15.80
N VAL A 377 23.62 -10.69 -16.89
CA VAL A 377 22.65 -9.60 -17.07
C VAL A 377 21.34 -10.18 -17.60
N SER A 378 20.30 -10.19 -16.77
CA SER A 378 18.95 -10.68 -17.10
C SER A 378 17.87 -9.64 -16.73
N SER A 379 16.60 -9.91 -17.04
CA SER A 379 15.48 -9.06 -16.62
C SER A 379 15.42 -8.91 -15.10
N ILE A 380 14.93 -7.78 -14.59
CA ILE A 380 14.77 -7.54 -13.14
C ILE A 380 13.92 -8.62 -12.45
N HIS A 381 13.03 -9.29 -13.19
CA HIS A 381 12.20 -10.38 -12.67
C HIS A 381 12.97 -11.66 -12.33
N GLU A 382 14.23 -11.78 -12.75
CA GLU A 382 15.04 -13.00 -12.62
C GLU A 382 16.28 -12.82 -11.72
N GLN A 383 16.62 -11.59 -11.34
CA GLN A 383 17.83 -11.32 -10.55
C GLN A 383 17.57 -11.42 -9.04
N THR A 384 18.55 -11.95 -8.30
CA THR A 384 18.55 -11.94 -6.82
C THR A 384 19.78 -11.16 -6.35
N ARG A 385 19.61 -9.86 -6.10
CA ARG A 385 20.64 -8.98 -5.50
C ARG A 385 20.26 -8.63 -4.07
N VAL A 386 21.25 -8.47 -3.20
CA VAL A 386 21.06 -8.12 -1.79
C VAL A 386 21.88 -6.86 -1.50
N LYS A 387 21.25 -5.77 -1.05
CA LYS A 387 21.94 -4.49 -0.78
C LYS A 387 22.68 -4.47 0.56
N GLU A 388 22.22 -5.24 1.54
CA GLU A 388 22.83 -5.32 2.87
C GLU A 388 22.93 -6.77 3.39
N PRO A 389 24.05 -7.17 4.02
CA PRO A 389 24.18 -8.51 4.58
C PRO A 389 23.30 -8.68 5.82
N GLY A 390 22.81 -9.90 6.07
CA GLY A 390 22.08 -10.24 7.30
C GLY A 390 20.59 -9.86 7.31
N LEU A 391 20.01 -9.54 6.14
CA LEU A 391 18.59 -9.17 6.03
C LEU A 391 17.63 -10.25 6.54
N GLU A 392 18.02 -11.52 6.50
CA GLU A 392 17.22 -12.64 7.00
C GLU A 392 16.85 -12.49 8.48
N ARG A 393 17.67 -11.77 9.26
CA ARG A 393 17.45 -11.50 10.70
C ARG A 393 16.32 -10.50 10.95
N PHE A 394 15.96 -9.72 9.94
CA PHE A 394 14.86 -8.75 9.99
C PHE A 394 13.54 -9.32 9.46
N LEU A 395 13.52 -10.59 9.03
CA LEU A 395 12.29 -11.29 8.63
C LEU A 395 11.46 -11.70 9.84
N ARG A 396 10.86 -10.71 10.49
CA ARG A 396 9.88 -10.84 11.57
C ARG A 396 8.49 -10.62 11.00
N TYR A 397 7.50 -11.38 11.46
CA TYR A 397 6.13 -11.27 10.94
C TYR A 397 5.16 -11.00 12.07
N ASP A 398 4.40 -9.92 11.95
CA ASP A 398 3.47 -9.54 13.01
C ASP A 398 2.17 -10.35 12.93
N ARG A 399 1.50 -10.43 14.08
CA ARG A 399 0.25 -11.14 14.24
C ARG A 399 -0.98 -10.31 13.86
N TRP A 400 -0.85 -8.98 13.86
CA TRP A 400 -1.92 -8.01 13.60
C TRP A 400 -1.37 -6.75 12.92
N PRO A 401 -2.25 -5.96 12.28
CA PRO A 401 -1.89 -4.67 11.71
C PRO A 401 -1.27 -3.69 12.72
N ARG A 402 -0.41 -2.81 12.21
CA ARG A 402 0.40 -1.87 13.00
C ARG A 402 -0.36 -0.58 13.32
N HIS A 403 -1.33 -0.75 14.20
CA HIS A 403 -2.19 0.30 14.72
C HIS A 403 -1.72 0.83 16.08
N ALA A 404 -2.28 1.96 16.54
CA ALA A 404 -1.97 2.55 17.82
C ALA A 404 -2.98 2.18 18.93
N PHE A 405 -2.57 2.34 20.18
CA PHE A 405 -3.30 2.03 21.41
C PHE A 405 -3.67 0.55 21.60
N ARG A 406 -2.87 -0.39 21.08
CA ARG A 406 -3.09 -1.82 21.33
C ARG A 406 -2.71 -2.19 22.75
N ILE A 407 -3.50 -3.03 23.40
CA ILE A 407 -3.23 -3.48 24.76
C ILE A 407 -2.54 -4.84 24.70
N LEU A 408 -1.32 -4.92 25.24
CA LEU A 408 -0.57 -6.16 25.36
C LEU A 408 -0.54 -6.54 26.84
N ILE A 409 -1.05 -7.73 27.17
CA ILE A 409 -0.97 -8.30 28.52
C ILE A 409 -0.02 -9.48 28.42
N PHE A 410 1.06 -9.52 29.20
CA PHE A 410 2.15 -10.48 29.04
C PHE A 410 2.87 -10.79 30.36
N ASP A 411 3.78 -11.76 30.34
CA ASP A 411 4.57 -12.16 31.51
C ASP A 411 5.53 -11.03 31.96
N PRO A 412 5.56 -10.63 33.24
CA PRO A 412 6.39 -9.52 33.73
C PRO A 412 7.90 -9.69 33.55
N SER A 413 8.37 -10.92 33.33
CA SER A 413 9.78 -11.23 33.07
C SER A 413 10.23 -10.90 31.65
N ARG A 414 9.29 -10.66 30.73
CA ARG A 414 9.61 -10.22 29.37
C ARG A 414 10.29 -8.86 29.37
N THR A 415 11.11 -8.66 28.35
CA THR A 415 12.00 -7.52 28.22
C THR A 415 11.83 -6.83 26.86
N HIS A 416 12.48 -5.69 26.69
CA HIS A 416 12.52 -4.97 25.40
C HIS A 416 12.97 -5.88 24.22
N PRO A 417 14.02 -6.73 24.34
CA PRO A 417 14.37 -7.70 23.30
C PRO A 417 13.22 -8.65 22.88
N ASP A 418 12.44 -9.17 23.84
CA ASP A 418 11.28 -10.01 23.54
C ASP A 418 10.23 -9.22 22.73
N TYR A 419 9.99 -7.96 23.10
CA TYR A 419 9.08 -7.07 22.38
C TYR A 419 9.56 -6.78 20.95
N GLU A 420 10.84 -6.46 20.80
CA GLU A 420 11.45 -6.22 19.49
C GLU A 420 11.34 -7.46 18.58
N ALA A 421 11.52 -8.66 19.15
CA ALA A 421 11.49 -9.94 18.46
C ALA A 421 10.07 -10.48 18.16
N LEU A 422 9.02 -9.85 18.72
CA LEU A 422 7.63 -10.35 18.70
C LEU A 422 7.40 -11.62 19.51
N GLU A 423 8.10 -11.75 20.63
CA GLU A 423 8.11 -12.91 21.52
C GLU A 423 7.62 -12.56 22.94
N LEU A 424 6.75 -11.54 23.08
CA LEU A 424 6.10 -11.27 24.36
C LEU A 424 5.16 -12.40 24.79
N HIS A 425 4.60 -13.13 23.81
CA HIS A 425 3.57 -14.14 24.02
C HIS A 425 2.38 -13.59 24.82
N GLU A 426 1.98 -12.39 24.44
CA GLU A 426 0.87 -11.65 24.99
C GLU A 426 -0.49 -12.31 24.71
N ASP A 427 -1.48 -11.97 25.52
CA ASP A 427 -2.84 -12.44 25.35
C ASP A 427 -3.43 -11.96 24.01
N ALA A 428 -3.74 -12.94 23.16
CA ALA A 428 -4.27 -12.71 21.82
C ALA A 428 -5.67 -12.08 21.80
N GLY A 429 -6.50 -12.46 22.76
CA GLY A 429 -7.91 -12.11 22.82
C GLY A 429 -8.08 -10.63 23.13
N PHE A 430 -7.31 -10.09 24.06
CA PHE A 430 -7.29 -8.67 24.38
C PHE A 430 -6.47 -7.87 23.37
N ALA A 431 -5.37 -8.42 22.84
CA ALA A 431 -4.55 -7.71 21.87
C ALA A 431 -5.27 -7.49 20.53
N GLY A 432 -5.91 -8.52 19.96
CA GLY A 432 -6.51 -8.47 18.62
C GLY A 432 -8.00 -8.81 18.54
N GLY A 433 -8.66 -9.11 19.65
CA GLY A 433 -10.09 -9.45 19.63
C GLY A 433 -11.00 -8.22 19.60
N SER A 434 -12.26 -8.45 19.23
CA SER A 434 -13.28 -7.41 19.15
C SER A 434 -13.70 -6.86 20.52
N PHE A 435 -13.95 -5.57 20.58
CA PHE A 435 -14.54 -4.87 21.72
C PHE A 435 -15.95 -4.40 21.36
N THR A 436 -16.83 -4.36 22.37
CA THR A 436 -18.17 -3.79 22.22
C THR A 436 -18.10 -2.29 22.49
N VAL A 437 -18.64 -1.50 21.56
CA VAL A 437 -18.85 -0.05 21.77
C VAL A 437 -20.02 0.14 22.74
N LYS A 438 -19.77 0.75 23.90
CA LYS A 438 -20.81 1.06 24.89
C LYS A 438 -21.43 2.42 24.63
N ASN A 439 -20.61 3.42 24.32
CA ASN A 439 -21.05 4.76 23.93
C ASN A 439 -19.99 5.42 23.04
N SER A 440 -20.43 6.41 22.26
CA SER A 440 -19.55 7.27 21.47
C SER A 440 -20.17 8.66 21.35
N SER A 441 -19.36 9.68 21.53
CA SER A 441 -19.67 11.09 21.30
C SER A 441 -18.64 11.68 20.32
N PRO A 442 -18.82 12.91 19.82
CA PRO A 442 -17.80 13.58 19.00
C PRO A 442 -16.38 13.64 19.60
N HIS A 443 -16.26 13.53 20.93
CA HIS A 443 -14.99 13.71 21.65
C HIS A 443 -14.54 12.48 22.44
N ASP A 444 -15.36 11.43 22.52
CA ASP A 444 -15.06 10.28 23.36
C ASP A 444 -15.72 9.00 22.84
N ALA A 445 -15.17 7.86 23.24
CA ALA A 445 -15.85 6.57 23.14
C ALA A 445 -15.40 5.63 24.24
N GLU A 446 -16.36 4.88 24.78
CA GLU A 446 -16.12 3.81 25.73
C GLU A 446 -16.36 2.46 25.07
N LEU A 447 -15.35 1.59 25.12
CA LEU A 447 -15.41 0.23 24.60
C LEU A 447 -15.01 -0.74 25.68
N PHE A 448 -15.58 -1.95 25.66
CA PHE A 448 -15.21 -2.97 26.64
C PHE A 448 -15.11 -4.36 26.03
N ARG A 449 -14.31 -5.20 26.67
CA ARG A 449 -14.19 -6.63 26.42
C ARG A 449 -14.13 -7.36 27.74
N ALA A 450 -14.96 -8.39 27.90
CA ALA A 450 -14.90 -9.30 29.03
C ALA A 450 -14.63 -10.72 28.51
N ASP A 451 -13.45 -11.26 28.80
CA ASP A 451 -13.03 -12.57 28.31
C ASP A 451 -12.04 -13.25 29.26
N ALA A 452 -11.70 -14.50 28.99
CA ALA A 452 -10.66 -15.23 29.70
C ALA A 452 -9.27 -14.74 29.32
N LEU A 453 -8.38 -14.56 30.31
CA LEU A 453 -6.98 -14.21 30.10
C LEU A 453 -6.14 -15.50 29.90
N ALA A 454 -5.62 -15.69 28.69
CA ALA A 454 -4.92 -16.90 28.25
C ALA A 454 -3.46 -16.58 27.86
N LEU A 455 -2.59 -16.42 28.86
CA LEU A 455 -1.15 -16.22 28.68
C LEU A 455 -0.39 -17.54 28.43
N ASP A 456 -0.83 -18.62 29.06
CA ASP A 456 -0.26 -19.96 28.91
C ASP A 456 -1.33 -20.92 28.37
N ARG A 457 -1.15 -21.41 27.12
CA ARG A 457 -2.05 -22.41 26.52
C ARG A 457 -1.98 -23.81 27.16
N LYS A 458 -1.15 -24.00 28.18
CA LYS A 458 -0.80 -25.31 28.75
C LYS A 458 -1.50 -25.63 30.08
N THR A 459 -2.22 -24.70 30.69
CA THR A 459 -2.91 -24.94 31.96
C THR A 459 -4.33 -25.45 31.70
N GLU A 460 -4.62 -26.68 32.15
CA GLU A 460 -5.96 -27.31 32.13
C GLU A 460 -6.96 -26.68 33.13
N GLY A 461 -6.61 -25.54 33.75
CA GLY A 461 -7.44 -24.80 34.68
C GLY A 461 -8.36 -23.77 34.01
N ALA A 462 -9.41 -23.34 34.72
CA ALA A 462 -10.28 -22.26 34.25
C ALA A 462 -9.52 -20.91 34.27
N ALA A 463 -9.21 -20.37 33.09
CA ALA A 463 -8.52 -19.09 32.96
C ALA A 463 -9.32 -17.94 33.62
N PRO A 464 -8.64 -17.03 34.36
CA PRO A 464 -9.30 -15.94 35.06
C PRO A 464 -9.96 -14.99 34.07
N ARG A 465 -11.16 -14.49 34.40
CA ARG A 465 -11.90 -13.56 33.57
C ARG A 465 -11.53 -12.12 33.89
N LEU A 466 -11.19 -11.38 32.84
CA LEU A 466 -10.79 -10.00 32.88
C LEU A 466 -11.81 -9.15 32.11
N LEU A 467 -12.28 -8.07 32.72
CA LEU A 467 -12.98 -6.98 32.05
C LEU A 467 -11.97 -5.86 31.78
N LEU A 468 -11.78 -5.55 30.51
CA LEU A 468 -10.98 -4.42 30.04
C LEU A 468 -11.93 -3.39 29.43
N VAL A 469 -11.90 -2.18 29.97
CA VAL A 469 -12.58 -1.00 29.41
C VAL A 469 -11.52 -0.08 28.82
N LYS A 470 -11.77 0.46 27.63
CA LYS A 470 -10.96 1.49 26.98
C LYS A 470 -11.83 2.72 26.78
N GLN A 471 -11.39 3.84 27.34
CA GLN A 471 -12.02 5.14 27.17
C GLN A 471 -11.11 6.03 26.32
N PHE A 472 -11.54 6.28 25.09
CA PHE A 472 -10.85 7.18 24.19
C PHE A 472 -11.36 8.62 24.39
N SER A 473 -10.46 9.58 24.24
CA SER A 473 -10.78 11.01 24.20
C SER A 473 -9.99 11.72 23.09
N PHE A 474 -10.67 12.64 22.41
CA PHE A 474 -10.18 13.38 21.26
C PHE A 474 -10.52 14.86 21.43
N GLY A 475 -9.53 15.75 21.37
CA GLY A 475 -9.79 17.16 21.56
C GLY A 475 -8.68 18.08 21.05
N PRO A 476 -8.99 19.37 20.89
CA PRO A 476 -8.00 20.38 20.53
C PRO A 476 -6.99 20.56 21.66
N ALA A 477 -5.78 20.95 21.29
CA ALA A 477 -4.72 21.36 22.19
C ALA A 477 -4.04 22.62 21.63
N PRO A 478 -3.28 23.38 22.43
CA PRO A 478 -2.52 24.50 21.90
C PRO A 478 -1.66 24.05 20.71
N GLN A 479 -1.85 24.69 19.55
CA GLN A 479 -1.12 24.39 18.30
C GLN A 479 -1.31 22.96 17.75
N GLY A 480 -2.38 22.25 18.13
CA GLY A 480 -2.69 20.94 17.58
C GLY A 480 -3.82 20.22 18.30
N CYS A 481 -3.63 18.94 18.64
CA CYS A 481 -4.66 18.12 19.26
C CYS A 481 -4.08 17.07 20.22
N GLU A 482 -4.95 16.53 21.07
CA GLU A 482 -4.67 15.40 21.95
C GLU A 482 -5.57 14.21 21.63
N VAL A 483 -4.98 13.01 21.65
CA VAL A 483 -5.68 11.73 21.58
C VAL A 483 -5.21 10.90 22.76
N ALA A 484 -6.14 10.40 23.57
CA ALA A 484 -5.78 9.57 24.72
C ALA A 484 -6.67 8.33 24.83
N CYS A 485 -6.08 7.27 25.36
CA CYS A 485 -6.79 6.08 25.80
C CYS A 485 -6.49 5.89 27.29
N GLU A 486 -7.54 5.92 28.11
CA GLU A 486 -7.51 5.41 29.47
C GLU A 486 -8.04 3.98 29.46
N ILE A 487 -7.36 3.08 30.16
CA ILE A 487 -7.81 1.70 30.35
C ILE A 487 -8.21 1.48 31.79
N THR A 488 -9.25 0.67 32.00
CA THR A 488 -9.63 0.15 33.31
C THR A 488 -9.68 -1.36 33.25
N VAL A 489 -8.96 -2.00 34.16
CA VAL A 489 -8.87 -3.45 34.31
C VAL A 489 -9.58 -3.87 35.58
N LYS A 490 -10.50 -4.82 35.45
CA LYS A 490 -11.19 -5.45 36.56
C LYS A 490 -11.11 -6.97 36.44
N LEU A 491 -10.57 -7.60 37.48
CA LEU A 491 -10.52 -9.05 37.60
C LEU A 491 -11.74 -9.57 38.35
N LYS A 492 -12.26 -10.72 37.92
CA LYS A 492 -13.29 -11.46 38.68
C LYS A 492 -12.66 -12.48 39.63
N GLU A 493 -11.61 -13.14 39.17
CA GLU A 493 -10.82 -14.12 39.92
C GLU A 493 -9.37 -13.62 40.13
N PRO A 494 -8.69 -14.00 41.22
CA PRO A 494 -7.28 -13.66 41.40
C PRO A 494 -6.42 -14.28 40.29
N LEU A 495 -5.35 -13.58 39.90
CA LEU A 495 -4.38 -14.13 38.95
C LEU A 495 -3.42 -15.08 39.68
N GLU A 496 -3.11 -16.22 39.07
CA GLU A 496 -2.11 -17.17 39.58
C GLU A 496 -0.69 -16.58 39.54
N LYS A 497 -0.41 -15.74 38.54
CA LYS A 497 0.86 -15.06 38.34
C LYS A 497 0.62 -13.57 38.07
N PRO A 498 1.51 -12.66 38.51
CA PRO A 498 1.45 -11.25 38.12
C PRO A 498 1.58 -11.10 36.61
N VAL A 499 1.08 -9.99 36.07
CA VAL A 499 1.14 -9.67 34.63
C VAL A 499 1.66 -8.25 34.43
N ALA A 500 2.39 -8.06 33.33
CA ALA A 500 2.66 -6.73 32.81
C ALA A 500 1.56 -6.35 31.82
N ILE A 501 1.23 -5.05 31.79
CA ILE A 501 0.30 -4.48 30.83
C ILE A 501 1.03 -3.38 30.08
N GLY A 502 0.95 -3.42 28.75
CA GLY A 502 1.48 -2.38 27.88
C GLY A 502 0.42 -1.77 26.99
N ILE A 503 0.56 -0.46 26.71
CA ILE A 503 -0.22 0.24 25.69
C ILE A 503 0.74 0.59 24.55
N GLU A 504 0.58 -0.10 23.42
CA GLU A 504 1.42 0.06 22.23
C GLU A 504 0.98 1.26 21.40
N SER A 505 1.94 2.05 20.97
CA SER A 505 1.82 3.14 20.00
C SER A 505 2.66 2.83 18.77
N VAL A 506 2.13 3.15 17.59
CA VAL A 506 2.86 3.03 16.33
C VAL A 506 2.89 4.40 15.67
N VAL A 507 4.08 4.93 15.39
CA VAL A 507 4.26 6.24 14.76
C VAL A 507 5.20 6.14 13.56
N ASN A 508 4.84 6.75 12.43
CA ASN A 508 5.69 6.86 11.25
C ASN A 508 6.11 8.32 11.01
N LEU A 509 7.42 8.57 11.12
CA LEU A 509 8.07 9.88 10.85
C LEU A 509 9.06 9.79 9.66
N LEU A 510 8.82 8.85 8.74
CA LEU A 510 9.57 8.66 7.49
C LEU A 510 11.07 8.42 7.69
N ALA A 511 11.93 9.23 7.06
CA ALA A 511 13.34 8.96 6.82
C ALA A 511 14.13 8.79 8.14
N PRO A 512 14.50 7.56 8.53
CA PRO A 512 14.93 7.27 9.89
C PRO A 512 16.34 7.71 10.23
N ALA A 513 17.14 8.07 9.22
CA ALA A 513 18.54 8.47 9.37
C ALA A 513 18.72 10.00 9.31
N GLU A 514 17.68 10.74 8.93
CA GLU A 514 17.76 12.20 8.77
C GLU A 514 17.80 12.89 10.14
N PRO A 515 18.69 13.89 10.34
CA PRO A 515 18.98 14.46 11.65
C PRO A 515 17.85 15.31 12.26
N ASP A 516 16.92 15.78 11.43
CA ASP A 516 15.71 16.52 11.81
C ASP A 516 14.52 15.59 12.12
N ARG A 517 14.69 14.26 12.09
CA ARG A 517 13.73 13.30 12.64
C ARG A 517 14.35 12.45 13.73
N PHE A 518 13.83 12.55 14.94
CA PHE A 518 14.47 11.94 16.10
C PHE A 518 13.52 11.68 17.27
N PHE A 519 13.96 10.77 18.15
CA PHE A 519 13.51 10.69 19.53
C PHE A 519 14.37 11.59 20.42
N GLU A 520 13.72 12.30 21.35
CA GLU A 520 14.42 12.96 22.44
C GLU A 520 14.66 11.97 23.57
N THR A 521 15.92 11.77 23.93
CA THR A 521 16.31 10.89 25.03
C THR A 521 17.11 11.68 26.08
N PRO A 522 17.25 11.17 27.32
CA PRO A 522 18.11 11.79 28.33
C PRO A 522 19.58 11.93 27.88
N ALA A 523 20.04 11.06 26.97
CA ALA A 523 21.38 11.08 26.40
C ALA A 523 21.48 11.94 25.11
N GLY A 524 20.45 12.73 24.78
CA GLY A 524 20.36 13.53 23.57
C GLY A 524 19.48 12.91 22.48
N ARG A 525 19.56 13.46 21.27
CA ARG A 525 18.74 13.00 20.13
C ARG A 525 19.18 11.62 19.66
N LYS A 526 18.23 10.74 19.39
CA LYS A 526 18.45 9.44 18.73
C LYS A 526 17.62 9.37 17.47
N ASN A 527 18.16 8.79 16.41
CA ASN A 527 17.46 8.64 15.13
C ASN A 527 16.26 7.68 15.26
N LEU A 528 15.40 7.60 14.24
CA LEU A 528 14.16 6.82 14.34
C LEU A 528 14.37 5.29 14.32
N ARG A 529 15.59 4.83 13.99
CA ARG A 529 16.02 3.43 14.11
C ARG A 529 16.46 3.05 15.53
N PHE A 530 16.34 3.95 16.50
CA PHE A 530 16.59 3.64 17.90
C PHE A 530 15.81 2.40 18.35
N SER A 531 16.52 1.47 19.00
CA SER A 531 15.93 0.33 19.68
C SER A 531 16.46 0.27 21.12
N GLY A 532 15.55 0.24 22.10
CA GLY A 532 15.89 0.12 23.51
C GLY A 532 14.77 0.59 24.45
N SER A 533 15.07 0.57 25.75
CA SER A 533 14.22 1.14 26.79
C SER A 533 14.58 2.60 27.09
N LEU A 534 13.57 3.45 27.30
CA LEU A 534 13.71 4.80 27.83
C LEU A 534 12.85 4.98 29.08
N PRO A 535 13.27 5.83 30.03
CA PRO A 535 12.46 6.11 31.21
C PRO A 535 11.13 6.79 30.83
N ALA A 536 10.07 6.38 31.52
CA ALA A 536 8.77 7.03 31.52
C ALA A 536 8.79 8.33 32.37
N SER A 537 7.77 9.20 32.38
CA SER A 537 6.43 9.09 31.79
C SER A 537 6.25 9.81 30.45
N VAL A 538 7.27 10.52 29.95
CA VAL A 538 7.14 11.31 28.71
C VAL A 538 8.21 10.91 27.69
N LEU A 539 7.75 10.54 26.50
CA LEU A 539 8.60 10.36 25.31
C LEU A 539 8.25 11.43 24.28
N ARG A 540 9.26 12.10 23.73
CA ARG A 540 9.08 13.10 22.66
C ARG A 540 9.79 12.66 21.39
N MET A 541 9.19 13.00 20.26
CA MET A 541 9.74 12.81 18.92
C MET A 541 9.36 13.98 18.02
N GLU A 542 10.20 14.26 17.05
CA GLU A 542 10.05 15.37 16.10
C GLU A 542 10.27 14.86 14.67
N ASP A 543 9.50 15.41 13.73
CA ASP A 543 9.77 15.34 12.28
C ASP A 543 9.82 16.76 11.74
N GLY A 544 11.04 17.26 11.52
CA GLY A 544 11.30 18.62 11.03
C GLY A 544 10.80 18.88 9.61
N TRP A 545 10.69 17.85 8.77
CA TRP A 545 10.21 18.00 7.40
C TRP A 545 8.69 18.10 7.32
N GLN A 546 7.98 17.31 8.13
CA GLN A 546 6.53 17.47 8.27
C GLN A 546 6.15 18.58 9.24
N ARG A 547 7.11 19.11 10.01
CA ARG A 547 6.94 20.12 11.05
C ARG A 547 5.98 19.67 12.16
N ILE A 548 6.21 18.45 12.67
CA ILE A 548 5.37 17.81 13.67
C ILE A 548 6.18 17.44 14.91
N ARG A 549 5.62 17.71 16.08
CA ARG A 549 6.05 17.14 17.35
C ARG A 549 4.99 16.19 17.88
N VAL A 550 5.44 15.04 18.37
CA VAL A 550 4.60 14.07 19.05
C VAL A 550 5.17 13.86 20.45
N ALA A 551 4.34 14.06 21.46
CA ALA A 551 4.67 13.74 22.84
C ALA A 551 3.72 12.64 23.36
N LEU A 552 4.29 11.52 23.77
CA LEU A 552 3.59 10.45 24.45
C LEU A 552 3.71 10.67 25.95
N HIS A 553 2.58 10.70 26.66
CA HIS A 553 2.53 10.80 28.11
C HIS A 553 1.81 9.59 28.69
N ALA A 554 2.54 8.81 29.48
CA ALA A 554 2.10 7.59 30.13
C ALA A 554 2.39 7.66 31.64
N PRO A 555 1.53 8.31 32.44
CA PRO A 555 1.71 8.41 33.88
C PRO A 555 1.86 7.03 34.53
N ALA A 556 2.78 6.93 35.49
CA ALA A 556 3.07 5.71 36.25
C ALA A 556 3.54 4.50 35.43
N ALA A 557 3.80 4.66 34.12
CA ALA A 557 4.56 3.65 33.38
C ALA A 557 5.98 3.60 33.95
N GLU A 558 6.61 2.44 33.90
CA GLU A 558 8.00 2.26 34.35
C GLU A 558 8.97 2.69 33.26
N GLU A 559 8.66 2.33 32.01
CA GLU A 559 9.53 2.54 30.85
C GLU A 559 8.72 2.57 29.55
N PHE A 560 9.35 3.12 28.51
CA PHE A 560 8.95 2.95 27.12
C PHE A 560 9.93 1.98 26.44
N TRP A 561 9.41 0.88 25.89
CA TRP A 561 10.16 0.01 24.99
C TRP A 561 9.96 0.48 23.55
N ILE A 562 11.05 0.77 22.84
CA ILE A 562 11.01 1.31 21.49
C ILE A 562 11.77 0.38 20.57
N ALA A 563 11.17 0.04 19.42
CA ALA A 563 11.86 -0.69 18.36
C ALA A 563 11.40 -0.19 16.98
N PRO A 564 12.25 -0.25 15.95
CA PRO A 564 11.84 0.08 14.60
C PRO A 564 10.98 -1.03 14.00
N ILE A 565 9.97 -0.64 13.22
CA ILE A 565 9.19 -1.53 12.35
C ILE A 565 9.88 -1.52 11.00
N GLU A 566 10.57 -2.60 10.68
CA GLU A 566 11.33 -2.73 9.44
C GLU A 566 10.82 -3.91 8.61
N THR A 567 10.55 -3.64 7.34
CA THR A 567 10.20 -4.65 6.35
C THR A 567 11.40 -4.91 5.45
N VAL A 568 11.50 -6.13 4.92
CA VAL A 568 12.44 -6.43 3.84
C VAL A 568 11.65 -6.48 2.54
N SER A 569 11.97 -5.60 1.60
CA SER A 569 11.32 -5.55 0.28
C SER A 569 12.32 -5.80 -0.84
N GLU A 570 11.83 -6.41 -1.91
CA GLU A 570 12.55 -6.48 -3.18
C GLU A 570 12.43 -5.11 -3.88
N SER A 571 13.49 -4.71 -4.60
CA SER A 571 13.54 -3.57 -5.52
C SER A 571 14.28 -3.99 -6.78
N GLU A 572 14.25 -3.17 -7.82
CA GLU A 572 15.02 -3.36 -9.06
C GLU A 572 16.53 -3.45 -8.83
N GLU A 573 17.04 -2.89 -7.74
CA GLU A 573 18.44 -2.94 -7.34
C GLU A 573 18.75 -4.04 -6.30
N GLY A 574 17.74 -4.78 -5.84
CA GLY A 574 17.87 -5.88 -4.87
C GLY A 574 17.14 -5.67 -3.54
N PHE A 575 17.29 -6.63 -2.63
CA PHE A 575 16.66 -6.62 -1.31
C PHE A 575 17.22 -5.54 -0.40
N GLU A 576 16.33 -4.83 0.30
CA GLU A 576 16.68 -3.80 1.28
C GLU A 576 15.70 -3.74 2.44
N ARG A 577 16.18 -3.23 3.58
CA ARG A 577 15.37 -2.95 4.76
C ARG A 577 14.75 -1.56 4.69
N VAL A 578 13.43 -1.52 4.75
CA VAL A 578 12.65 -0.29 4.70
C VAL A 578 12.03 -0.02 6.07
N TYR A 579 12.31 1.15 6.64
CA TYR A 579 11.69 1.61 7.88
C TYR A 579 10.24 2.03 7.62
N GLN A 580 9.31 1.44 8.37
CA GLN A 580 7.87 1.68 8.24
C GLN A 580 7.30 2.51 9.37
N GLY A 581 8.08 2.81 10.41
CA GLY A 581 7.64 3.48 11.62
C GLY A 581 8.32 2.87 12.85
N SER A 582 7.96 3.34 14.04
CA SER A 582 8.44 2.82 15.31
C SER A 582 7.28 2.27 16.12
N GLN A 583 7.49 1.11 16.72
CA GLN A 583 6.61 0.51 17.70
C GLN A 583 7.10 0.91 19.10
N ILE A 584 6.20 1.39 19.95
CA ILE A 584 6.51 2.01 21.24
C ILE A 584 5.53 1.49 22.29
N LEU A 585 6.02 0.72 23.26
CA LEU A 585 5.20 0.16 24.33
C LEU A 585 5.47 0.91 25.64
N ALA A 586 4.46 1.61 26.16
CA ALA A 586 4.49 2.06 27.56
C ALA A 586 4.16 0.87 28.45
N VAL A 587 4.97 0.55 29.47
CA VAL A 587 4.84 -0.66 30.29
C VAL A 587 4.51 -0.34 31.75
N TRP A 588 3.54 -1.06 32.30
CA TRP A 588 3.18 -1.06 33.72
C TRP A 588 3.23 -2.48 34.28
N ARG A 589 3.68 -2.65 35.54
CA ARG A 589 3.56 -3.91 36.30
C ARG A 589 2.60 -3.74 37.48
N PRO A 590 1.28 -3.70 37.22
CA PRO A 590 0.30 -3.34 38.24
C PRO A 590 0.06 -4.45 39.27
N PRO A 591 -0.17 -4.10 40.55
CA PRO A 591 -0.62 -5.05 41.56
C PRO A 591 -2.13 -5.32 41.40
N LEU A 592 -2.50 -6.09 40.38
CA LEU A 592 -3.91 -6.40 40.11
C LEU A 592 -4.51 -7.27 41.22
N THR A 593 -5.72 -6.90 41.68
CA THR A 593 -6.48 -7.66 42.68
C THR A 593 -7.95 -7.73 42.27
N THR A 594 -8.73 -8.62 42.89
CA THR A 594 -10.19 -8.69 42.67
C THR A 594 -10.96 -7.58 43.39
N GLN A 595 -10.34 -6.91 44.37
CA GLN A 595 -11.00 -5.92 45.22
C GLN A 595 -11.01 -4.50 44.61
N LYS A 596 -10.00 -4.16 43.81
CA LYS A 596 -9.81 -2.82 43.24
C LYS A 596 -9.66 -2.87 41.74
N THR A 597 -10.27 -1.92 41.05
CA THR A 597 -9.97 -1.64 39.65
C THR A 597 -8.61 -0.98 39.53
N TRP A 598 -7.87 -1.32 38.48
CA TRP A 598 -6.64 -0.63 38.12
C TRP A 598 -6.85 0.15 36.82
N SER A 599 -6.27 1.35 36.73
CA SER A 599 -6.32 2.18 35.54
C SER A 599 -4.95 2.66 35.12
N ALA A 600 -4.76 2.82 33.81
CA ALA A 600 -3.61 3.47 33.21
C ALA A 600 -4.04 4.31 32.02
N ARG A 601 -3.21 5.27 31.63
CA ARG A 601 -3.51 6.17 30.52
C ARG A 601 -2.29 6.36 29.65
N LEU A 602 -2.51 6.34 28.34
CA LEU A 602 -1.57 6.84 27.35
C LEU A 602 -2.21 7.99 26.59
N ARG A 603 -1.48 9.11 26.48
CA ARG A 603 -1.91 10.28 25.72
C ARG A 603 -0.86 10.66 24.69
N TRP A 604 -1.31 10.88 23.47
CA TRP A 604 -0.57 11.55 22.41
C TRP A 604 -0.94 13.02 22.40
N ARG A 605 0.07 13.89 22.40
CA ARG A 605 -0.06 15.32 22.12
C ARG A 605 0.66 15.61 20.82
N LEU A 606 -0.08 16.17 19.87
CA LEU A 606 0.40 16.50 18.53
C LEU A 606 0.46 18.02 18.39
N GLU A 607 1.60 18.53 17.93
CA GLU A 607 1.82 19.96 17.72
C GLU A 607 2.45 20.18 16.34
N SER A 608 1.95 21.18 15.62
CA SER A 608 2.65 21.74 14.45
C SER A 608 3.49 22.93 14.88
N PHE A 609 4.68 23.10 14.33
CA PHE A 609 5.57 24.22 14.67
C PHE A 609 6.12 24.91 13.44
#